data_AF-A0A927P5Q0-F1
#
_entry.id   AF-A0A927P5Q0-F1
#
_cell.length_a   1.000
_cell.length_b   1.000
_cell.length_c   1.000
_cell.angle_alpha   90.00
_cell.angle_beta   90.00
_cell.angle_gamma   90.00
#
_symmetry.space_group_name_H-M   'P 1'
#
loop_
_entity.id
_entity.type
_entity.pdbx_description
1 polymer ?
#
loop_
_entity_poly.entity_id
_entity_poly.type
_entity_poly.pdbx_seq_one_letter_code
_entity_poly.pdbx_strand_id
1 'polypeptide(L)'
;MFHKVKNVSPLPEFRLSVQFCEGVTKLYDLKPLFEKIPAFRYFLEKPEEFGCVVVDVGGYGIIWGDDLDVSCNELWDHGVQVETPFDGLMAFSDATELWGLSESTLRKAVAYGKLVNGVDVCKFGKQWVVSVDAMKREYGSTVH
;
A
#
# COMPACT_ATOMS: atom_id res chain seq x y z
N MET A 1 6.61 -6.93 11.16
CA MET A 1 6.32 -5.86 10.20
C MET A 1 4.88 -6.01 9.76
N PHE A 2 4.09 -4.93 9.81
CA PHE A 2 2.74 -4.93 9.24
C PHE A 2 2.80 -4.21 7.91
N HIS A 3 2.46 -4.91 6.83
CA HIS A 3 2.47 -4.35 5.49
C HIS A 3 1.17 -3.57 5.26
N LYS A 4 1.15 -2.32 5.70
CA LYS A 4 -0.05 -1.47 5.64
C LYS A 4 -0.48 -1.24 4.20
N VAL A 5 -1.74 -1.56 3.91
CA VAL A 5 -2.36 -1.33 2.61
C VAL A 5 -2.62 0.17 2.46
N LYS A 6 -2.09 0.72 1.37
CA LYS A 6 -2.31 2.10 0.98
C LYS A 6 -3.53 2.26 0.09
N ASN A 7 -3.67 1.35 -0.86
CA ASN A 7 -4.72 1.40 -1.86
C ASN A 7 -5.04 0.00 -2.38
N VAL A 8 -6.25 -0.17 -2.88
CA VAL A 8 -6.70 -1.41 -3.52
C VAL A 8 -7.52 -1.05 -4.75
N SER A 9 -7.36 -1.83 -5.82
CA SER A 9 -8.15 -1.69 -7.03
C SER A 9 -8.62 -3.07 -7.51
N PRO A 10 -9.93 -3.26 -7.74
CA PRO A 10 -10.46 -4.49 -8.29
C PRO A 10 -10.07 -4.63 -9.76
N LEU A 11 -9.73 -5.85 -10.15
CA LEU A 11 -9.36 -6.25 -11.50
C LEU A 11 -10.26 -7.40 -11.97
N PRO A 12 -10.34 -7.65 -13.29
CA PRO A 12 -11.06 -8.80 -13.82
C PRO A 12 -10.60 -10.14 -13.22
N GLU A 13 -11.52 -11.10 -13.21
CA GLU A 13 -11.31 -12.47 -12.72
C GLU A 13 -11.04 -12.56 -11.21
N PHE A 14 -11.68 -11.69 -10.41
CA PHE A 14 -11.56 -11.62 -8.94
C PHE A 14 -10.14 -11.40 -8.45
N ARG A 15 -9.38 -10.57 -9.18
CA ARG A 15 -8.04 -10.15 -8.79
C ARG A 15 -8.04 -8.76 -8.20
N LEU A 16 -7.09 -8.49 -7.34
CA LEU A 16 -6.88 -7.20 -6.71
C LEU A 16 -5.48 -6.71 -7.01
N SER A 17 -5.35 -5.44 -7.39
CA SER A 17 -4.08 -4.72 -7.33
C SER A 17 -4.01 -4.02 -5.98
N VAL A 18 -3.12 -4.48 -5.11
CA VAL A 18 -2.94 -3.96 -3.74
C VAL A 18 -1.62 -3.19 -3.68
N GLN A 19 -1.70 -1.92 -3.32
CA GLN A 19 -0.54 -1.07 -3.11
C GLN A 19 -0.29 -0.91 -1.61
N PHE A 20 0.96 -1.05 -1.19
CA PHE A 20 1.39 -0.96 0.19
C PHE A 20 2.12 0.37 0.45
N CYS A 21 2.07 0.86 1.70
CA CYS A 21 2.74 2.10 2.12
C CYS A 21 4.27 2.07 1.91
N GLU A 22 4.85 0.88 1.76
CA GLU A 22 6.28 0.66 1.52
C GLU A 22 6.69 0.86 0.05
N GLY A 23 5.76 1.28 -0.81
CA GLY A 23 5.99 1.49 -2.24
C GLY A 23 6.06 0.17 -3.03
N VAL A 24 5.33 -0.85 -2.58
CA VAL A 24 5.25 -2.17 -3.23
C VAL A 24 3.83 -2.40 -3.73
N THR A 25 3.71 -2.96 -4.93
CA THR A 25 2.44 -3.40 -5.49
C THR A 25 2.39 -4.92 -5.61
N LYS A 26 1.27 -5.53 -5.20
CA LYS A 26 1.01 -6.97 -5.38
C LYS A 26 -0.32 -7.20 -6.08
N LEU A 27 -0.34 -8.22 -6.94
CA LEU A 27 -1.55 -8.81 -7.47
C LEU A 27 -1.98 -9.96 -6.59
N TYR A 28 -3.22 -9.90 -6.11
CA TYR A 28 -3.81 -10.94 -5.28
C TYR A 28 -4.98 -11.59 -6.02
N ASP A 29 -4.97 -12.92 -6.15
CA ASP A 29 -6.08 -13.68 -6.70
C ASP A 29 -6.98 -14.14 -5.55
N LEU A 30 -8.25 -13.74 -5.56
CA LEU A 30 -9.20 -14.07 -4.51
C LEU A 30 -9.76 -15.50 -4.64
N LYS A 31 -9.68 -16.13 -5.82
CA LYS A 31 -10.28 -17.44 -6.08
C LYS A 31 -9.85 -18.55 -5.09
N PRO A 32 -8.58 -18.65 -4.66
CA PRO A 32 -8.19 -19.61 -3.62
C PRO A 32 -8.93 -19.43 -2.29
N LEU A 33 -9.35 -18.20 -1.95
CA LEU A 33 -10.15 -17.95 -0.74
C LEU A 33 -11.58 -18.48 -0.87
N PHE A 34 -12.12 -18.63 -2.08
CA PHE A 34 -13.48 -19.19 -2.28
C PHE A 34 -13.59 -20.63 -1.80
N GLU A 35 -12.49 -21.38 -1.83
CA GLU A 35 -12.42 -22.76 -1.33
C GLU A 35 -12.16 -22.82 0.17
N LYS A 36 -11.30 -21.94 0.69
CA LYS A 36 -10.95 -21.90 2.12
C LYS A 36 -12.08 -21.32 2.97
N ILE A 37 -12.78 -20.31 2.44
CA ILE A 37 -13.78 -19.52 3.14
C ILE A 37 -14.98 -19.37 2.19
N PRO A 38 -15.99 -20.25 2.31
CA PRO A 38 -17.14 -20.28 1.40
C PRO A 38 -17.93 -18.96 1.32
N ALA A 39 -17.84 -18.10 2.34
CA ALA A 39 -18.50 -16.79 2.33
C ALA A 39 -18.06 -15.91 1.15
N PHE A 40 -16.82 -16.02 0.68
CA PHE A 40 -16.35 -15.27 -0.49
C PHE A 40 -16.95 -15.74 -1.82
N ARG A 41 -17.55 -16.94 -1.89
CA ARG A 41 -18.28 -17.41 -3.08
C ARG A 41 -19.48 -16.52 -3.42
N TYR A 42 -19.91 -15.70 -2.48
CA TYR A 42 -20.89 -14.64 -2.68
C TYR A 42 -20.60 -13.78 -3.92
N PHE A 43 -19.33 -13.48 -4.21
CA PHE A 43 -18.96 -12.69 -5.39
C PHE A 43 -19.18 -13.42 -6.72
N LEU A 44 -19.38 -14.74 -6.73
CA LEU A 44 -19.76 -15.48 -7.94
C LEU A 44 -21.21 -15.18 -8.33
N GLU A 45 -22.08 -14.97 -7.35
CA GLU A 45 -23.49 -14.63 -7.56
C GLU A 45 -23.68 -13.12 -7.78
N LYS A 46 -22.82 -12.30 -7.14
CA LYS A 46 -22.85 -10.84 -7.24
C LYS A 46 -21.46 -10.24 -7.53
N PRO A 47 -20.97 -10.36 -8.78
CA PRO A 47 -19.64 -9.85 -9.15
C PRO A 47 -19.47 -8.34 -8.99
N GLU A 48 -20.55 -7.57 -9.03
CA GLU A 48 -20.53 -6.12 -8.83
C GLU A 48 -20.09 -5.74 -7.41
N GLU A 49 -20.43 -6.57 -6.41
CA GLU A 49 -20.07 -6.29 -5.02
C GLU A 49 -18.58 -6.48 -4.77
N PHE A 50 -17.90 -7.34 -5.54
CA PHE A 50 -16.43 -7.43 -5.51
C PHE A 50 -15.77 -6.10 -5.87
N GLY A 51 -16.38 -5.32 -6.76
CA GLY A 51 -15.89 -4.00 -7.17
C GLY A 51 -15.95 -2.93 -6.06
N CYS A 52 -16.71 -3.18 -5.00
CA CYS A 52 -16.88 -2.27 -3.86
C CYS A 52 -15.78 -2.41 -2.79
N VAL A 53 -14.70 -3.13 -3.10
CA VAL A 53 -13.56 -3.30 -2.19
C VAL A 53 -13.00 -1.94 -1.77
N VAL A 54 -12.75 -1.78 -0.47
CA VAL A 54 -12.08 -0.60 0.08
C VAL A 54 -10.99 -1.00 1.07
N VAL A 55 -10.03 -0.11 1.30
CA VAL A 55 -9.02 -0.28 2.35
C VAL A 55 -9.69 -0.06 3.70
N ASP A 56 -9.43 -0.95 4.65
CA ASP A 56 -9.94 -0.83 6.02
C ASP A 56 -9.31 0.37 6.77
N VAL A 57 -9.95 0.82 7.84
CA VAL A 57 -9.45 1.88 8.71
C VAL A 57 -8.06 1.51 9.24
N GLY A 58 -7.09 2.39 8.99
CA GLY A 58 -5.71 2.17 9.39
C GLY A 58 -4.91 1.24 8.46
N GLY A 59 -5.50 0.72 7.38
CA GLY A 59 -4.79 -0.03 6.34
C GLY A 59 -4.34 -1.43 6.74
N TYR A 60 -4.97 -2.02 7.77
CA TYR A 60 -4.64 -3.38 8.24
C TYR A 60 -5.29 -4.49 7.41
N GLY A 61 -6.06 -4.12 6.38
CA GLY A 61 -6.72 -5.05 5.48
C GLY A 61 -7.55 -4.30 4.45
N ILE A 62 -8.38 -5.08 3.75
CA ILE A 62 -9.41 -4.60 2.83
C ILE A 62 -10.74 -5.19 3.25
N ILE A 63 -11.83 -4.49 2.96
CA ILE A 63 -13.19 -4.89 3.34
C ILE A 63 -14.14 -4.74 2.16
N TRP A 64 -15.21 -5.53 2.21
CA TRP A 64 -16.41 -5.41 1.39
C TRP A 64 -17.62 -5.27 2.31
N GLY A 65 -18.09 -4.04 2.50
CA GLY A 65 -19.11 -3.75 3.50
C GLY A 65 -18.63 -4.11 4.91
N ASP A 66 -19.54 -4.63 5.74
CA ASP A 66 -19.27 -4.94 7.14
C ASP A 66 -18.97 -6.44 7.39
N ASP A 67 -19.18 -7.29 6.39
CA ASP A 67 -19.25 -8.74 6.58
C ASP A 67 -18.00 -9.52 6.09
N LEU A 68 -17.26 -8.97 5.13
CA LEU A 68 -16.12 -9.65 4.50
C LEU A 68 -14.87 -8.78 4.54
N ASP A 69 -13.79 -9.33 5.06
CA ASP A 69 -12.48 -8.69 5.13
C ASP A 69 -11.34 -9.64 4.72
N VAL A 70 -10.25 -9.07 4.24
CA VAL A 70 -8.98 -9.79 4.03
C VAL A 70 -7.86 -8.98 4.66
N SER A 71 -7.14 -9.61 5.59
CA SER A 71 -6.03 -8.98 6.31
C SER A 71 -4.87 -8.60 5.38
N CYS A 72 -4.14 -7.55 5.74
CA CYS A 72 -2.98 -7.09 4.98
C CYS A 72 -1.86 -8.15 4.86
N ASN A 73 -1.70 -9.00 5.88
CA ASN A 73 -0.70 -10.08 5.84
C ASN A 73 -1.08 -11.16 4.83
N GLU A 74 -2.35 -11.56 4.75
CA GLU A 74 -2.83 -12.49 3.71
C GLU A 74 -2.55 -11.93 2.30
N LEU A 75 -2.86 -10.64 2.09
CA LEU A 75 -2.59 -9.96 0.81
C LEU A 75 -1.10 -9.91 0.49
N TRP A 76 -0.26 -9.69 1.51
CA TRP A 76 1.18 -9.61 1.35
C TRP A 76 1.81 -10.97 1.06
N ASP A 77 1.50 -11.98 1.88
CA ASP A 77 2.14 -13.30 1.84
C ASP A 77 1.72 -14.10 0.60
N HIS A 78 0.48 -13.95 0.16
CA HIS A 78 -0.07 -14.70 -0.97
C HIS A 78 -0.22 -13.87 -2.25
N GLY A 79 0.01 -12.55 -2.19
CA GLY A 79 0.07 -11.69 -3.36
C GLY A 79 1.38 -11.81 -4.14
N VAL A 80 1.28 -11.85 -5.47
CA VAL A 80 2.43 -11.85 -6.37
C VAL A 80 2.88 -10.41 -6.58
N GLN A 81 4.13 -10.10 -6.22
CA GLN A 81 4.69 -8.77 -6.45
C GLN A 81 4.82 -8.51 -7.95
N VAL A 82 4.42 -7.30 -8.35
CA VAL A 82 4.53 -6.81 -9.72
C VAL A 82 5.20 -5.45 -9.72
N GLU A 83 5.96 -5.15 -10.77
CA GLU A 83 6.57 -3.84 -10.93
C GLU A 83 5.57 -2.86 -11.57
N THR A 84 5.47 -1.68 -10.98
CA THR A 84 4.70 -0.56 -11.52
C THR A 84 5.54 0.71 -11.57
N PRO A 85 5.25 1.67 -12.46
CA PRO A 85 5.94 2.96 -12.48
C PRO A 85 5.78 3.80 -11.20
N PHE A 86 4.87 3.40 -10.29
CA PHE A 86 4.62 4.08 -9.02
C PHE A 86 5.25 3.38 -7.83
N ASP A 87 5.89 2.22 -8.03
CA ASP A 87 6.62 1.54 -6.99
C ASP A 87 7.84 2.36 -6.55
N GLY A 88 8.30 2.13 -5.32
CA GLY A 88 9.39 2.90 -4.77
C GLY A 88 9.00 4.33 -4.37
N LEU A 89 7.74 4.73 -4.50
CA LEU A 89 7.24 6.04 -4.09
C LEU A 89 6.35 5.92 -2.84
N MET A 90 6.52 6.83 -1.89
CA MET A 90 5.70 6.88 -0.68
C MET A 90 5.37 8.31 -0.26
N ALA A 91 4.26 8.50 0.45
CA ALA A 91 3.97 9.80 1.04
C ALA A 91 4.90 10.06 2.23
N PHE A 92 5.18 11.33 2.53
CA PHE A 92 5.94 11.70 3.72
C PHE A 92 5.34 11.12 5.01
N SER A 93 4.01 11.05 5.11
CA SER A 93 3.33 10.46 6.27
C SER A 93 3.69 8.99 6.46
N ASP A 94 3.72 8.24 5.36
CA ASP A 94 4.06 6.81 5.37
C ASP A 94 5.56 6.63 5.68
N ALA A 95 6.42 7.47 5.08
CA ALA A 95 7.85 7.49 5.36
C ALA A 95 8.16 7.81 6.83
N THR A 96 7.44 8.75 7.44
CA THR A 96 7.65 9.09 8.86
C THR A 96 7.26 7.95 9.78
N GLU A 97 6.20 7.22 9.46
CA GLU A 97 5.75 6.05 10.21
C GLU A 97 6.79 4.91 10.09
N LEU A 98 7.20 4.58 8.86
CA LEU A 98 8.14 3.48 8.58
C LEU A 98 9.55 3.70 9.16
N TRP A 99 10.04 4.94 9.18
CA TRP A 99 11.38 5.29 9.71
C TRP A 99 11.35 5.86 11.14
N GLY A 100 10.18 5.97 11.78
CA GLY A 100 10.08 6.57 13.13
C GLY A 100 10.55 8.03 13.18
N LEU A 101 10.32 8.78 12.11
CA LEU A 101 10.72 10.20 11.97
C LEU A 101 9.52 11.13 12.12
N SER A 102 9.78 12.43 12.27
CA SER A 102 8.74 13.46 12.18
C SER A 102 8.70 14.10 10.80
N GLU A 103 7.53 14.59 10.37
CA GLU A 103 7.42 15.34 9.10
C GLU A 103 8.37 16.54 9.05
N SER A 104 8.57 17.22 10.19
CA SER A 104 9.53 18.33 10.31
C SER A 104 10.95 17.91 9.96
N THR A 105 11.33 16.66 10.24
CA THR A 105 12.65 16.11 9.89
C THR A 105 12.81 15.99 8.39
N LEU A 106 11.81 15.41 7.70
CA LEU A 106 11.84 15.28 6.24
C LEU A 106 11.80 16.65 5.55
N ARG A 107 10.97 17.59 6.04
CA ARG A 107 10.92 18.95 5.50
C ARG A 107 12.25 19.69 5.63
N LYS A 108 12.94 19.54 6.77
CA LYS A 108 14.30 20.07 6.96
C LYS A 108 15.31 19.39 6.03
N ALA A 109 15.21 18.08 5.83
CA ALA A 109 16.07 17.36 4.89
C ALA A 109 15.93 17.90 3.46
N VAL A 110 14.71 18.25 3.03
CA VAL A 110 14.50 18.96 1.76
C VAL A 110 15.15 20.35 1.78
N ALA A 111 14.91 21.15 2.83
CA ALA A 111 15.43 22.52 2.93
C ALA A 111 16.96 22.58 2.96
N TYR A 112 17.61 21.59 3.56
CA TYR A 112 19.08 21.50 3.65
C TYR A 112 19.72 20.77 2.46
N GLY A 113 18.93 20.32 1.47
CA GLY A 113 19.42 19.64 0.28
C GLY A 113 19.86 18.19 0.50
N LYS A 114 19.53 17.60 1.66
CA LYS A 114 19.73 16.16 1.93
C LYS A 114 18.77 15.30 1.09
N LEU A 115 17.56 15.81 0.83
CA LEU A 115 16.61 15.24 -0.12
C LEU A 115 16.39 16.25 -1.26
N VAL A 116 16.70 15.85 -2.50
CA VAL A 116 16.70 16.75 -3.66
C VAL A 116 15.32 16.76 -4.33
N ASN A 117 14.71 17.95 -4.48
CA ASN A 117 13.42 18.10 -5.15
C ASN A 117 13.52 17.80 -6.66
N GLY A 118 12.60 16.99 -7.18
CA GLY A 118 12.60 16.47 -8.54
C GLY A 118 13.47 15.23 -8.76
N VAL A 119 14.18 14.76 -7.72
CA VAL A 119 15.03 13.55 -7.78
C VAL A 119 14.61 12.57 -6.70
N ASP A 120 14.68 12.98 -5.43
CA ASP A 120 14.33 12.16 -4.27
C ASP A 120 12.91 12.43 -3.78
N VAL A 121 12.47 13.68 -3.90
CA VAL A 121 11.16 14.14 -3.40
C VAL A 121 10.46 14.98 -4.44
N CYS A 122 9.13 14.97 -4.41
CA CYS A 122 8.32 15.89 -5.20
C CYS A 122 7.05 16.25 -4.41
N LYS A 123 6.58 17.49 -4.56
CA LYS A 123 5.32 17.94 -3.95
C LYS A 123 4.19 17.88 -4.98
N PHE A 124 3.18 17.05 -4.71
CA PHE A 124 1.96 16.95 -5.50
C PHE A 124 0.78 17.53 -4.71
N GLY A 125 0.33 18.71 -5.13
CA GLY A 125 -0.72 19.46 -4.42
C GLY A 125 -0.29 19.78 -2.97
N LYS A 126 -1.00 19.18 -2.00
CA LYS A 126 -0.73 19.37 -0.56
C LYS A 126 0.23 18.31 0.01
N GLN A 127 0.48 17.22 -0.70
CA GLN A 127 1.26 16.09 -0.21
C GLN A 127 2.69 16.11 -0.77
N TRP A 128 3.62 15.60 0.02
CA TRP A 128 4.97 15.30 -0.43
C TRP A 128 5.11 13.81 -0.67
N VAL A 129 5.72 13.47 -1.80
CA VAL A 129 6.15 12.12 -2.15
C VAL A 129 7.67 12.06 -2.03
N VAL A 130 8.18 10.95 -1.51
CA VAL A 130 9.60 10.62 -1.40
C VAL A 130 9.86 9.24 -1.97
N SER A 131 11.03 9.02 -2.56
CA SER A 131 11.43 7.68 -2.97
C SER A 131 11.92 6.84 -1.78
N VAL A 132 11.57 5.55 -1.80
CA VAL A 132 12.06 4.53 -0.86
C VAL A 132 13.58 4.52 -0.85
N ASP A 133 14.21 4.63 -2.01
CA ASP A 133 15.67 4.59 -2.14
C ASP A 133 16.34 5.80 -1.48
N ALA A 134 15.77 7.00 -1.61
CA ALA A 134 16.28 8.17 -0.90
C ALA A 134 16.13 8.02 0.61
N MET A 135 15.00 7.48 1.09
CA MET A 135 14.81 7.19 2.51
C MET A 135 15.85 6.19 3.02
N LYS A 136 16.08 5.09 2.29
CA LYS A 136 17.10 4.09 2.63
C LYS A 136 18.51 4.66 2.63
N ARG A 137 18.85 5.49 1.63
CA ARG A 137 20.14 6.14 1.50
C ARG A 137 20.43 7.09 2.67
N GLU A 138 19.43 7.87 3.07
CA GLU A 138 19.59 8.94 4.06
C GLU A 138 19.35 8.52 5.52
N TYR A 139 18.60 7.44 5.73
CA TYR A 139 18.11 7.01 7.05
C TYR A 139 18.26 5.50 7.32
N GLY A 140 18.72 4.70 6.37
CA GLY A 140 18.91 3.25 6.53
C GLY A 140 17.63 2.44 6.38
N SER A 141 17.61 1.21 6.91
CA SER A 141 16.43 0.34 6.89
C SER A 141 15.29 0.89 7.74
N THR A 142 14.06 0.48 7.42
CA THR A 142 12.88 0.81 8.22
C THR A 142 12.99 0.23 9.63
N VAL A 143 12.32 0.88 10.58
CA VAL A 143 12.20 0.39 11.97
C VAL A 143 10.99 -0.55 12.11
N HIS A 144 10.06 -0.43 11.14
CA HIS A 144 8.95 -1.31 10.72
C HIS A 144 9.37 -2.74 10.37
#